data_AF-W1DSI5-F1
#
_entry.id   AF-W1DSI5-F1
#
_cell.length_a   1.000
_cell.length_b   1.000
_cell.length_c   1.000
_cell.angle_alpha   90.00
_cell.angle_beta   90.00
_cell.angle_gamma   90.00
#
_symmetry.space_group_name_H-M   'P 1'
#
loop_
_entity.id
_entity.type
_entity.pdbx_description
1 polymer ?
#
loop_
_entity_poly.entity_id
_entity_poly.type
_entity_poly.pdbx_seq_one_letter_code
_entity_poly.pdbx_strand_id
1 'polypeptide(L)'
;MIYTSVETKSFSGYIWPELLAVHPDVKPIERTSMNSWEDDAFVAAVKATGRKKLVISALWTEVCLTFPALMALEAGYEVYVVTDTSGGTSVDAHERSIDRMVQAGAVPVTWQQVLLEYQRDWSRKATYDAVMDLVREHSGAYGMGVDYAYTMVHGAPERKA
;
A
#
# COMPACT_ATOMS: atom_id res chain seq x y z
N MET A 1 -1.89 0.85 11.06
CA MET A 1 -2.53 1.17 9.78
C MET A 1 -3.26 2.49 9.92
N ILE A 2 -3.27 3.34 8.90
CA ILE A 2 -4.04 4.60 8.90
C ILE A 2 -4.87 4.60 7.62
N TYR A 3 -6.18 4.78 7.76
CA TYR A 3 -7.09 5.04 6.64
C TYR A 3 -7.57 6.48 6.70
N THR A 4 -7.72 7.12 5.55
CA THR A 4 -8.29 8.47 5.44
C THR A 4 -9.13 8.58 4.17
N SER A 5 -10.22 9.34 4.25
CA SER A 5 -11.13 9.63 3.13
C SER A 5 -11.44 11.12 3.09
N VAL A 6 -11.74 11.66 1.91
CA VAL A 6 -12.05 13.08 1.73
C VAL A 6 -13.51 13.25 1.34
N GLU A 7 -14.30 13.98 2.12
CA GLU A 7 -15.68 14.32 1.74
C GLU A 7 -16.52 13.07 1.34
N THR A 8 -16.54 12.05 2.21
CA THR A 8 -17.13 10.71 1.97
C THR A 8 -18.60 10.76 1.57
N LYS A 9 -19.38 11.70 2.12
CA LYS A 9 -20.82 11.81 1.90
C LYS A 9 -21.22 12.73 0.74
N SER A 10 -20.26 13.42 0.13
CA SER A 10 -20.52 14.51 -0.82
C SER A 10 -19.72 14.36 -2.12
N PHE A 11 -18.47 13.90 -2.05
CA PHE A 11 -17.54 13.89 -3.18
C PHE A 11 -16.97 12.51 -3.49
N SER A 12 -16.30 11.84 -2.54
CA SER A 12 -15.47 10.65 -2.85
C SER A 12 -16.18 9.30 -2.69
N GLY A 13 -17.23 9.24 -1.88
CA GLY A 13 -17.84 7.97 -1.48
C GLY A 13 -17.07 7.27 -0.35
N TYR A 14 -17.59 6.12 0.08
CA TYR A 14 -17.00 5.35 1.19
C TYR A 14 -15.75 4.59 0.73
N ILE A 15 -14.80 4.40 1.66
CA ILE A 15 -13.69 3.46 1.48
C ILE A 15 -14.24 2.05 1.22
N TRP A 16 -13.60 1.32 0.31
CA TRP A 16 -13.95 -0.06 -0.03
C TRP A 16 -14.04 -0.95 1.22
N PRO A 17 -15.14 -1.72 1.39
CA PRO A 17 -15.35 -2.57 2.56
C PRO A 17 -14.27 -3.63 2.71
N GLU A 18 -13.66 -4.10 1.63
CA GLU A 18 -12.57 -5.07 1.63
C GLU A 18 -11.35 -4.55 2.41
N LEU A 19 -11.01 -3.26 2.30
CA LEU A 19 -9.92 -2.66 3.08
C LEU A 19 -10.27 -2.58 4.57
N LEU A 20 -11.51 -2.19 4.88
CA LEU A 20 -11.98 -2.08 6.25
C LEU A 20 -12.10 -3.45 6.94
N ALA A 21 -12.40 -4.51 6.18
CA ALA A 21 -12.45 -5.88 6.69
C ALA A 21 -11.09 -6.39 7.17
N VAL A 22 -9.97 -5.90 6.59
CA VAL A 22 -8.61 -6.27 7.04
C VAL A 22 -8.26 -5.65 8.40
N HIS A 23 -8.78 -4.45 8.68
CA HIS A 23 -8.56 -3.75 9.96
C HIS A 23 -9.90 -3.23 10.52
N PRO A 24 -10.77 -4.10 11.05
CA PRO A 24 -12.14 -3.72 11.45
C PRO A 24 -12.18 -2.68 12.57
N ASP A 25 -11.13 -2.61 13.38
CA ASP A 25 -11.01 -1.64 14.49
C ASP A 25 -10.49 -0.26 14.05
N VAL A 26 -10.01 -0.13 12.81
CA VAL A 26 -9.43 1.12 12.29
C VAL A 26 -10.51 1.94 11.60
N LYS A 27 -10.88 3.06 12.22
CA LYS A 27 -11.81 4.03 11.63
C LYS A 27 -11.08 4.98 10.68
N PRO A 28 -11.58 5.20 9.45
CA PRO A 28 -11.00 6.20 8.55
C PRO A 28 -11.05 7.61 9.14
N ILE A 29 -9.98 8.36 8.95
CA ILE A 29 -9.91 9.79 9.24
C ILE A 29 -10.61 10.53 8.11
N GLU A 30 -11.77 11.09 8.41
CA GLU A 30 -12.52 11.94 7.49
C GLU A 30 -11.89 13.34 7.45
N ARG A 31 -11.63 13.83 6.24
CA ARG A 31 -11.01 15.13 5.99
C ARG A 31 -11.73 15.88 4.87
N THR A 32 -11.46 17.18 4.76
CA THR A 32 -12.02 18.05 3.72
C THR A 32 -11.01 18.45 2.65
N SER A 33 -9.73 18.62 3.02
CA SER A 33 -8.65 18.86 2.06
C SER A 33 -8.36 17.60 1.23
N MET A 34 -7.95 17.77 -0.03
CA MET A 34 -7.43 16.69 -0.87
C MET A 34 -6.00 16.27 -0.50
N ASN A 35 -5.24 17.11 0.19
CA ASN A 35 -3.95 16.76 0.77
C ASN A 35 -4.14 16.26 2.21
N SER A 36 -3.85 14.99 2.51
CA SER A 36 -4.06 14.47 3.85
C SER A 36 -3.07 15.05 4.87
N TRP A 37 -1.93 15.57 4.41
CA TRP A 37 -0.93 16.17 5.29
C TRP A 37 -1.28 17.58 5.76
N GLU A 38 -2.33 18.19 5.21
CA GLU A 38 -2.93 19.44 5.71
C GLU A 38 -3.97 19.19 6.82
N ASP A 39 -4.31 17.93 7.08
CA ASP A 39 -5.22 17.56 8.16
C ASP A 39 -4.43 17.23 9.44
N ASP A 40 -4.66 18.02 10.50
CA ASP A 40 -3.94 17.86 11.77
C ASP A 40 -4.19 16.49 12.42
N ALA A 41 -5.38 15.91 12.27
CA ALA A 41 -5.70 14.60 12.83
C ALA A 41 -4.95 13.48 12.10
N PHE A 42 -4.82 13.58 10.76
CA PHE A 42 -3.99 12.68 9.96
C PHE A 42 -2.51 12.78 10.36
N VAL A 43 -1.95 13.99 10.44
CA VAL A 43 -0.54 14.20 10.82
C VAL A 43 -0.29 13.71 12.25
N ALA A 44 -1.22 13.94 13.17
CA ALA A 44 -1.14 13.43 14.54
C ALA A 44 -1.17 11.89 14.57
N ALA A 45 -2.04 11.26 13.78
CA ALA A 45 -2.10 9.80 13.67
C ALA A 45 -0.81 9.21 13.11
N VAL A 46 -0.21 9.83 12.08
CA VAL A 46 1.10 9.42 11.52
C VAL A 46 2.19 9.51 12.59
N LYS A 47 2.27 10.65 13.30
CA LYS A 47 3.25 10.86 14.38
C LYS A 47 3.08 9.84 15.52
N ALA A 48 1.84 9.53 15.89
CA ALA A 48 1.52 8.58 16.96
C ALA A 48 2.00 7.15 16.65
N THR A 49 2.24 6.79 15.39
CA THR A 49 2.81 5.48 15.04
C THR A 49 4.27 5.32 15.49
N GLY A 50 4.98 6.43 15.71
CA GLY A 50 6.43 6.43 15.98
C GLY A 50 7.29 5.91 14.82
N ARG A 51 6.71 5.70 13.62
CA ARG A 51 7.43 5.13 12.46
C ARG A 51 8.04 6.23 11.60
N LYS A 52 9.27 6.00 11.13
CA LYS A 52 9.98 6.90 10.20
C LYS A 52 9.74 6.58 8.73
N LYS A 53 9.41 5.33 8.42
CA LYS A 53 9.11 4.85 7.07
C LYS A 53 7.60 4.84 6.86
N LEU A 54 7.15 5.49 5.80
CA LEU A 54 5.75 5.50 5.38
C LEU A 54 5.62 4.74 4.08
N VAL A 55 4.79 3.70 4.08
CA VAL A 55 4.39 2.98 2.86
C VAL A 55 3.00 3.49 2.49
N ILE A 56 2.87 4.12 1.32
CA ILE A 56 1.68 4.88 0.95
C ILE A 56 1.10 4.35 -0.37
N SER A 57 -0.20 4.06 -0.34
CA SER A 57 -1.05 3.79 -1.51
C SER A 57 -2.22 4.76 -1.48
N ALA A 58 -2.57 5.37 -2.61
CA ALA A 58 -3.69 6.31 -2.66
C ALA A 58 -4.27 6.49 -4.07
N LEU A 59 -5.48 7.06 -4.10
CA LEU A 59 -6.18 7.50 -5.30
C LEU A 59 -6.62 8.96 -5.12
N TRP A 60 -6.32 9.89 -6.04
CA TRP A 60 -5.52 9.74 -7.25
C TRP A 60 -4.02 10.00 -7.00
N THR A 61 -3.16 9.45 -7.86
CA THR A 61 -1.70 9.52 -7.74
C THR A 61 -1.21 10.98 -7.74
N GLU A 62 -1.71 11.79 -8.67
CA GLU A 62 -1.34 13.19 -8.89
C GLU A 62 -1.74 14.14 -7.77
N VAL A 63 -2.62 13.71 -6.86
CA VAL A 63 -3.15 14.54 -5.77
C VAL A 63 -2.98 13.84 -4.42
N CYS A 64 -3.81 12.84 -4.12
CA CYS A 64 -3.90 12.21 -2.81
C CYS A 64 -2.68 11.36 -2.45
N LEU A 65 -1.88 10.92 -3.43
CA LEU A 65 -0.58 10.30 -3.16
C LEU A 65 0.53 11.36 -3.13
N THR A 66 0.61 12.18 -4.19
CA THR A 66 1.71 13.12 -4.39
C THR A 66 1.81 14.17 -3.28
N PHE A 67 0.71 14.82 -2.92
CA PHE A 67 0.76 15.94 -1.97
C PHE A 67 1.24 15.50 -0.58
N PRO A 68 0.64 14.46 0.05
CA PRO A 68 1.14 14.02 1.35
C PRO A 68 2.51 13.36 1.29
N ALA A 69 2.89 12.69 0.19
CA ALA A 69 4.23 12.14 0.04
C ALA A 69 5.31 13.23 0.05
N LEU A 70 5.10 14.32 -0.70
CA LEU A 70 6.05 15.44 -0.75
C LEU A 70 6.18 16.14 0.62
N MET A 71 5.06 16.39 1.30
CA MET A 71 5.10 17.01 2.63
C MET A 71 5.67 16.08 3.71
N ALA A 72 5.44 14.77 3.60
CA ALA A 72 6.05 13.80 4.48
C ALA A 72 7.59 13.75 4.32
N LEU A 73 8.08 13.81 3.08
CA LEU A 73 9.51 13.92 2.78
C LEU A 73 10.11 15.20 3.39
N GLU A 74 9.45 16.34 3.19
CA GLU A 74 9.87 17.62 3.80
C GLU A 74 9.88 17.56 5.34
N ALA A 75 8.93 16.84 5.93
CA ALA A 75 8.86 16.58 7.37
C ALA A 75 9.88 15.53 7.87
N GLY A 76 10.75 15.00 6.99
CA GLY A 76 11.84 14.10 7.35
C GLY A 76 11.44 12.62 7.50
N TYR A 77 10.35 12.19 6.86
CA TYR A 77 10.00 10.77 6.74
C TYR A 77 10.68 10.15 5.51
N GLU A 78 10.95 8.86 5.59
CA GLU A 78 11.27 8.04 4.40
C GLU A 78 9.96 7.58 3.76
N VAL A 79 9.73 7.94 2.50
CA VAL A 79 8.46 7.65 1.82
C VAL A 79 8.66 6.58 0.74
N TYR A 80 7.88 5.51 0.85
CA TYR A 80 7.78 4.43 -0.12
C TYR A 80 6.39 4.50 -0.76
N VAL A 81 6.33 4.75 -2.07
CA VAL A 81 5.05 4.87 -2.81
C VAL A 81 4.76 3.57 -3.54
N VAL A 82 3.62 2.95 -3.25
CA VAL A 82 3.25 1.66 -3.82
C VAL A 82 2.50 1.88 -5.13
N THR A 83 3.21 1.81 -6.26
CA THR A 83 2.73 2.29 -7.56
C THR A 83 1.61 1.42 -8.12
N ASP A 84 1.70 0.09 -7.95
CA ASP A 84 0.73 -0.88 -8.46
C ASP A 84 -0.52 -1.04 -7.57
N THR A 85 -0.62 -0.28 -6.49
CA THR A 85 -1.84 -0.12 -5.67
C THR A 85 -2.32 1.34 -5.63
N SER A 86 -1.76 2.17 -6.50
CA SER A 86 -2.13 3.56 -6.70
C SER A 86 -2.52 3.78 -8.17
N GLY A 87 -3.45 4.70 -8.42
CA GLY A 87 -3.97 4.95 -9.77
C GLY A 87 -4.04 6.44 -10.06
N GLY A 88 -3.71 6.84 -11.27
CA GLY A 88 -3.89 8.22 -11.76
C GLY A 88 -5.10 8.33 -12.68
N THR A 89 -5.51 9.56 -13.01
CA THR A 89 -6.58 9.79 -14.00
C THR A 89 -6.19 9.36 -15.42
N SER A 90 -4.90 9.20 -15.68
CA SER A 90 -4.32 8.61 -16.89
C SER A 90 -2.95 8.01 -16.56
N VAL A 91 -2.41 7.20 -17.48
CA VAL A 91 -1.04 6.69 -17.37
C VAL A 91 -0.04 7.85 -17.28
N ASP A 92 -0.15 8.87 -18.14
CA ASP A 92 0.77 10.00 -18.10
C ASP A 92 0.68 10.78 -16.77
N ALA A 93 -0.53 11.03 -16.27
CA ALA A 93 -0.72 11.68 -14.97
C ALA A 93 -0.11 10.86 -13.82
N HIS A 94 -0.25 9.54 -13.83
CA HIS A 94 0.39 8.65 -12.86
C HIS A 94 1.92 8.75 -12.94
N GLU A 95 2.50 8.49 -14.11
CA GLU A 95 3.96 8.46 -14.31
C GLU A 95 4.63 9.80 -14.00
N ARG A 96 4.06 10.92 -14.46
CA ARG A 96 4.60 12.26 -14.16
C ARG A 96 4.55 12.60 -12.67
N SER A 97 3.56 12.07 -11.96
CA SER A 97 3.45 12.24 -10.52
C SER A 97 4.46 11.37 -9.76
N ILE A 98 4.68 10.13 -10.21
CA ILE A 98 5.75 9.27 -9.69
C ILE A 98 7.12 9.93 -9.92
N ASP A 99 7.40 10.41 -11.13
CA ASP A 99 8.65 11.12 -11.46
C ASP A 99 8.91 12.30 -10.52
N ARG A 100 7.88 13.11 -10.27
CA ARG A 100 7.95 14.25 -9.35
C ARG A 100 8.29 13.81 -7.92
N MET A 101 7.66 12.74 -7.43
CA MET A 101 7.94 12.21 -6.10
C MET A 101 9.35 11.62 -6.00
N VAL A 102 9.84 10.92 -7.04
CA VAL A 102 11.21 10.40 -7.12
C VAL A 102 12.22 11.55 -7.06
N GLN A 103 12.00 12.63 -7.82
CA GLN A 103 12.86 13.82 -7.79
C GLN A 103 12.95 14.46 -6.39
N ALA A 104 11.89 14.32 -5.58
CA ALA A 104 11.87 14.78 -4.18
C ALA A 104 12.46 13.77 -3.18
N GLY A 105 12.78 12.55 -3.62
CA GLY A 105 13.40 11.50 -2.78
C GLY A 105 12.48 10.37 -2.34
N ALA A 106 11.25 10.27 -2.87
CA ALA A 106 10.41 9.09 -2.63
C ALA A 106 10.97 7.85 -3.34
N VAL A 107 10.72 6.67 -2.75
CA VAL A 107 11.10 5.37 -3.31
C VAL A 107 9.87 4.67 -3.88
N PRO A 108 9.72 4.55 -5.21
CA PRO A 108 8.63 3.77 -5.80
C PRO A 108 8.89 2.28 -5.60
N VAL A 109 7.84 1.56 -5.19
CA VAL A 109 7.85 0.11 -4.95
C VAL A 109 6.54 -0.51 -5.45
N THR A 110 6.52 -1.83 -5.59
CA THR A 110 5.29 -2.61 -5.79
C THR A 110 4.85 -3.29 -4.50
N TRP A 111 3.57 -3.67 -4.38
CA TRP A 111 3.07 -4.38 -3.19
C TRP A 111 3.83 -5.70 -2.98
N GLN A 112 4.19 -6.38 -4.08
CA GLN A 112 4.98 -7.61 -4.05
C GLN A 112 6.35 -7.39 -3.44
N GLN A 113 7.04 -6.29 -3.82
CA GLN A 113 8.32 -5.93 -3.23
C GLN A 113 8.16 -5.64 -1.74
N VAL A 114 7.16 -4.86 -1.34
CA VAL A 114 6.89 -4.56 0.08
C VAL A 114 6.67 -5.84 0.90
N LEU A 115 5.83 -6.76 0.42
CA LEU A 115 5.57 -8.04 1.09
C LEU A 115 6.87 -8.84 1.29
N LEU A 116 7.66 -8.99 0.23
CA LEU A 116 8.91 -9.74 0.28
C LEU A 116 10.02 -9.03 1.04
N GLU A 117 9.97 -7.70 1.14
CA GLU A 117 10.86 -6.92 1.99
C GLU A 117 10.57 -7.09 3.48
N TYR A 118 9.33 -7.41 3.86
CA TYR A 118 9.01 -7.84 5.22
C TYR A 118 9.42 -9.28 5.47
N GLN A 119 9.13 -10.20 4.53
CA GLN A 119 9.48 -11.61 4.70
C GLN A 119 11.00 -11.83 4.71
N ARG A 120 11.72 -11.33 3.70
CA ARG A 120 13.16 -11.47 3.36
C ARG A 120 13.74 -12.88 3.30
N ASP A 121 13.45 -13.72 4.28
CA ASP A 121 14.08 -15.00 4.54
C ASP A 121 13.02 -16.08 4.76
N TRP A 122 13.01 -17.09 3.90
CA TRP A 122 12.05 -18.21 3.93
C TRP A 122 12.33 -19.23 5.05
N SER A 123 13.44 -19.08 5.76
CA SER A 123 13.67 -19.79 7.02
C SER A 123 12.83 -19.21 8.17
N ARG A 124 12.31 -17.97 8.06
CA ARG A 124 11.44 -17.34 9.07
C ARG A 124 10.05 -17.95 9.04
N LYS A 125 9.85 -19.00 9.84
CA LYS A 125 8.60 -19.77 9.87
C LYS A 125 7.41 -19.04 10.48
N ALA A 126 7.64 -18.05 11.35
CA ALA A 126 6.56 -17.31 12.02
C ALA A 126 5.60 -16.60 11.06
N THR A 127 6.07 -16.19 9.88
CA THR A 127 5.27 -15.50 8.85
C THR A 127 5.17 -16.28 7.55
N TYR A 128 5.82 -17.45 7.45
CA TYR A 128 5.97 -18.19 6.20
C TYR A 128 4.61 -18.56 5.59
N ASP A 129 3.74 -19.21 6.36
CA ASP A 129 2.46 -19.70 5.84
C ASP A 129 1.56 -18.53 5.43
N ALA A 130 1.45 -17.50 6.27
CA ALA A 130 0.66 -16.31 5.98
C ALA A 130 1.13 -15.57 4.71
N VAL A 131 2.45 -15.47 4.51
CA VAL A 131 3.01 -14.87 3.28
C VAL A 131 2.78 -15.78 2.07
N MET A 132 2.90 -17.09 2.22
CA MET A 132 2.62 -18.04 1.13
C MET A 132 1.14 -18.02 0.72
N ASP A 133 0.22 -17.82 1.66
CA ASP A 133 -1.20 -17.67 1.36
C ASP A 133 -1.44 -16.42 0.49
N LEU A 134 -0.89 -15.27 0.88
CA LEU A 134 -0.95 -14.04 0.09
C LEU A 134 -0.32 -14.21 -1.29
N VAL A 135 0.84 -14.87 -1.37
CA VAL A 135 1.55 -15.08 -2.63
C VAL A 135 0.72 -15.93 -3.58
N ARG A 136 0.17 -17.01 -3.05
CA ARG A 136 -0.68 -17.92 -3.79
C ARG A 136 -1.90 -17.22 -4.35
N GLU A 137 -2.58 -16.42 -3.54
CA GLU A 137 -3.83 -15.76 -3.91
C GLU A 137 -3.62 -14.57 -4.87
N HIS A 138 -2.59 -13.75 -4.63
CA HIS A 138 -2.51 -12.42 -5.25
C HIS A 138 -1.27 -12.19 -6.13
N SER A 139 -0.20 -12.99 -6.03
CA SER A 139 1.07 -12.71 -6.73
C SER A 139 1.15 -13.19 -8.19
N GLY A 140 0.01 -13.40 -8.85
CA GLY A 140 -0.05 -13.79 -10.27
C GLY A 140 0.91 -14.93 -10.63
N ALA A 141 1.83 -14.67 -11.55
CA ALA A 141 2.81 -15.68 -12.01
C ALA A 141 3.69 -16.25 -10.89
N TYR A 142 4.03 -15.45 -9.86
CA TYR A 142 4.79 -15.96 -8.74
C TYR A 142 3.97 -16.94 -7.90
N GLY A 143 2.69 -16.62 -7.65
CA GLY A 143 1.74 -17.54 -7.00
C GLY A 143 1.59 -18.86 -7.77
N MET A 144 1.49 -18.79 -9.10
CA MET A 144 1.45 -19.99 -9.96
C MET A 144 2.72 -20.83 -9.87
N GLY A 145 3.88 -20.19 -9.77
CA GLY A 145 5.16 -20.88 -9.53
C GLY A 145 5.20 -21.61 -8.18
N VAL A 146 4.62 -21.02 -7.14
CA VAL A 146 4.51 -21.66 -5.82
C VAL A 146 3.60 -22.90 -5.89
N ASP A 147 2.43 -22.81 -6.53
CA ASP A 147 1.55 -23.98 -6.68
C ASP A 147 2.20 -25.11 -7.47
N TYR A 148 2.89 -24.74 -8.56
CA TYR A 148 3.64 -25.68 -9.37
C TYR A 148 4.67 -26.41 -8.51
N ALA A 149 5.46 -25.70 -7.71
CA ALA A 149 6.46 -26.33 -6.84
C ALA A 149 5.81 -27.22 -5.77
N TYR A 150 4.74 -26.76 -5.12
CA TYR A 150 4.02 -27.56 -4.12
C TYR A 150 3.50 -28.88 -4.71
N THR A 151 2.92 -28.82 -5.91
CA THR A 151 2.34 -29.99 -6.56
C THR A 151 3.41 -30.90 -7.15
N MET A 152 4.28 -30.36 -7.99
CA MET A 152 5.20 -31.14 -8.82
C MET A 152 6.50 -31.53 -8.11
N VAL A 153 6.96 -30.72 -7.15
CA VAL A 153 8.22 -30.96 -6.42
C VAL A 153 7.94 -31.59 -5.05
N HIS A 154 6.89 -31.15 -4.36
CA HIS A 154 6.58 -31.59 -3.00
C HIS A 154 5.42 -32.59 -2.89
N GLY A 155 4.75 -32.92 -4.00
CA GLY A 155 3.67 -33.92 -4.03
C GLY A 155 2.40 -33.51 -3.28
N ALA A 156 2.22 -32.21 -3.02
CA ALA A 156 0.99 -31.70 -2.44
C ALA A 156 -0.17 -31.79 -3.45
N PRO A 157 -1.44 -31.82 -2.99
CA PRO A 157 -2.58 -31.74 -3.88
C PRO A 157 -2.56 -30.45 -4.71
N GLU A 158 -3.08 -30.54 -5.93
CA GLU A 158 -3.29 -29.37 -6.79
C GLU A 158 -4.23 -28.35 -6.11
N ARG A 159 -3.99 -27.05 -6.38
CA ARG A 159 -4.86 -25.97 -5.91
C ARG A 159 -6.29 -26.21 -6.41
N LYS A 160 -7.26 -26.05 -5.52
CA LYS A 160 -8.68 -26.03 -5.88
C LYS A 160 -9.08 -24.60 -6.25
N ALA A 161 -9.90 -24.49 -7.30
CA ALA A 161 -10.52 -23.24 -7.72
C ALA A 161 -11.43 -22.65 -6.65
#